data_AF-A0A914LB45-F1
#
_entry.id   AF-A0A914LB45-F1
#
_cell.length_a   1.000
_cell.length_b   1.000
_cell.length_c   1.000
_cell.angle_alpha   90.00
_cell.angle_beta   90.00
_cell.angle_gamma   90.00
#
_symmetry.space_group_name_H-M   'P 1'
#
loop_
_entity.id
_entity.type
_entity.pdbx_description
1 polymer ?
#
loop_
_entity_poly.entity_id
_entity_poly.type
_entity_poly.pdbx_seq_one_letter_code
_entity_poly.pdbx_strand_id
1 'polypeptide(L)'
;MSSIPNHYETLKVPQNASAEQIKASYRELMLKFHPDKNPPNDPVALEISQKINAANDILGDEQKRREYDKELRESSGTSTTSDGSSNQGYTNFGILF
;
A
#
# COMPACT_ATOMS: atom_id res chain seq x y z
N MET A 1 -0.17 3.08 -18.98
CA MET A 1 0.03 3.39 -17.55
C MET A 1 -0.27 2.11 -16.79
N SER A 2 0.73 1.23 -16.67
CA SER A 2 0.54 -0.05 -16.02
C SER A 2 0.36 0.20 -14.53
N SER A 3 -0.90 0.23 -14.10
CA SER A 3 -1.30 0.34 -12.70
C SER A 3 -0.62 -0.80 -11.95
N ILE A 4 0.37 -0.50 -11.12
CA ILE A 4 0.76 -1.39 -10.03
C ILE A 4 -0.57 -1.71 -9.33
N PRO A 5 -1.05 -2.96 -9.30
CA PRO A 5 -2.37 -3.28 -8.78
C PRO A 5 -2.45 -2.77 -7.34
N ASN A 6 -3.11 -1.62 -7.18
CA ASN A 6 -3.04 -0.90 -5.92
C ASN A 6 -3.89 -1.66 -4.92
N HIS A 7 -3.40 -1.75 -3.68
CA HIS A 7 -4.15 -2.38 -2.60
C HIS A 7 -5.53 -1.70 -2.43
N TYR A 8 -5.61 -0.42 -2.78
CA TYR A 8 -6.83 0.37 -2.91
C TYR A 8 -7.81 -0.17 -3.97
N GLU A 9 -7.33 -0.51 -5.17
CA GLU A 9 -8.18 -1.08 -6.25
C GLU A 9 -8.74 -2.45 -5.85
N THR A 10 -7.95 -3.25 -5.14
CA THR A 10 -8.37 -4.55 -4.61
C THR A 10 -9.54 -4.42 -3.63
N LEU A 11 -9.46 -3.42 -2.73
CA LEU A 11 -10.53 -3.12 -1.79
C LEU A 11 -11.67 -2.27 -2.40
N LYS A 12 -11.57 -1.94 -3.70
CA LYS A 12 -12.50 -1.05 -4.43
C LYS A 12 -12.69 0.29 -3.72
N VAL A 13 -11.64 0.80 -3.10
CA VAL A 13 -11.63 2.10 -2.42
C VAL A 13 -10.71 3.06 -3.17
N PRO A 14 -10.97 4.37 -3.10
CA PRO A 14 -10.06 5.35 -3.67
C PRO A 14 -8.78 5.46 -2.80
N GLN A 15 -7.67 5.96 -3.37
CA GLN A 15 -6.40 6.14 -2.64
C GLN A 15 -6.52 7.10 -1.44
N ASN A 16 -7.47 8.04 -1.51
CA ASN A 16 -7.79 8.96 -0.41
C ASN A 16 -8.75 8.36 0.64
N ALA A 17 -9.05 7.06 0.57
CA ALA A 17 -9.96 6.43 1.51
C ALA A 17 -9.45 6.52 2.95
N SER A 18 -10.37 6.76 3.88
CA SER A 18 -10.10 6.70 5.31
C SER A 18 -9.93 5.25 5.78
N ALA A 19 -9.27 5.06 6.93
CA ALA A 19 -9.13 3.74 7.55
C ALA A 19 -10.50 3.07 7.81
N GLU A 20 -11.52 3.86 8.13
CA GLU A 20 -12.90 3.37 8.29
C GLU A 20 -13.47 2.82 6.99
N GLN A 21 -13.27 3.51 5.86
CA GLN A 21 -13.72 3.05 4.54
C GLN A 21 -13.00 1.79 4.09
N ILE A 22 -11.69 1.71 4.30
CA ILE A 22 -10.87 0.52 4.03
C ILE A 22 -11.44 -0.70 4.81
N LYS A 23 -11.69 -0.52 6.11
CA LYS A 23 -12.24 -1.56 6.98
C LYS A 23 -13.68 -1.92 6.67
N ALA A 24 -14.48 -0.98 6.16
CA ALA A 24 -15.85 -1.24 5.70
C ALA A 24 -15.84 -2.08 4.43
N SER A 25 -15.10 -1.66 3.39
CA SER A 25 -14.94 -2.41 2.14
C SER A 25 -14.39 -3.82 2.38
N TYR A 26 -13.37 -3.96 3.24
CA TYR A 26 -12.82 -5.27 3.61
C TYR A 26 -13.92 -6.23 4.10
N ARG A 27 -14.78 -5.74 5.02
CA ARG A 27 -15.87 -6.54 5.58
C ARG A 27 -16.90 -6.91 4.52
N GLU A 28 -17.31 -5.97 3.69
CA GLU A 28 -18.28 -6.21 2.62
C GLU A 28 -17.77 -7.23 1.58
N LEU A 29 -16.50 -7.11 1.18
CA LEU A 29 -15.89 -8.01 0.21
C LEU A 29 -15.68 -9.40 0.81
N MET A 30 -15.23 -9.51 2.06
CA MET A 30 -15.12 -10.81 2.75
C MET A 30 -16.47 -11.50 2.91
N LEU A 31 -17.54 -10.74 3.19
CA LEU A 31 -18.92 -11.28 3.23
C LEU A 31 -19.38 -11.76 1.84
N LYS A 32 -18.97 -11.07 0.78
CA LYS A 32 -19.34 -11.39 -0.61
C LYS A 32 -18.57 -12.58 -1.16
N PHE A 33 -17.31 -12.75 -0.77
CA PHE A 33 -16.43 -13.83 -1.21
C PHE A 33 -16.21 -14.92 -0.14
N HIS A 34 -17.02 -14.93 0.93
CA HIS A 34 -16.88 -15.93 1.99
C HIS A 34 -17.13 -17.34 1.45
N PRO A 35 -16.31 -18.35 1.80
CA PRO A 35 -16.48 -19.75 1.37
C PRO A 35 -17.73 -20.44 1.96
N ASP A 36 -18.45 -19.74 2.86
CA ASP A 36 -19.75 -20.19 3.40
C ASP A 36 -20.91 -19.82 2.46
N LYS A 37 -20.78 -18.70 1.73
CA LYS A 37 -21.80 -18.24 0.77
C LYS A 37 -21.49 -18.63 -0.68
N ASN A 38 -20.22 -18.89 -0.99
CA ASN A 38 -19.77 -19.36 -2.29
C ASN A 38 -19.25 -20.80 -2.17
N PRO A 39 -19.26 -21.59 -3.25
CA PRO A 39 -18.73 -22.94 -3.22
C PRO A 39 -17.28 -22.95 -2.68
N PRO A 40 -16.93 -23.88 -1.78
CA PRO A 40 -15.65 -23.90 -1.05
C PRO A 40 -14.42 -24.08 -1.94
N ASN A 41 -14.60 -24.23 -3.24
CA ASN A 41 -13.56 -24.46 -4.24
C ASN A 41 -13.60 -23.44 -5.38
N ASP A 42 -14.20 -22.27 -5.19
CA ASP A 42 -14.08 -21.21 -6.19
C ASP A 42 -12.66 -20.61 -6.15
N PRO A 43 -11.79 -20.89 -7.15
CA PRO A 43 -10.42 -20.38 -7.17
C PRO A 43 -10.40 -18.86 -7.25
N VAL A 44 -11.45 -18.24 -7.83
CA VAL A 44 -11.57 -16.78 -7.95
C VAL A 44 -11.87 -16.17 -6.59
N ALA A 45 -12.75 -16.79 -5.79
CA ALA A 45 -13.04 -16.31 -4.43
C ALA A 45 -11.82 -16.43 -3.52
N LEU A 46 -11.06 -17.52 -3.64
CA LEU A 46 -9.81 -17.72 -2.90
C LEU A 46 -8.78 -16.64 -3.25
N GLU A 47 -8.52 -16.42 -4.55
CA GLU A 47 -7.57 -15.41 -5.00
C GLU A 47 -7.98 -14.00 -4.56
N ILE A 48 -9.26 -13.65 -4.70
CA ILE A 48 -9.78 -12.34 -4.31
C ILE A 48 -9.68 -12.15 -2.78
N SER A 49 -10.05 -13.15 -1.98
CA SER A 49 -9.96 -13.09 -0.51
C SER A 49 -8.52 -12.92 -0.02
N GLN A 50 -7.55 -13.59 -0.64
CA GLN A 50 -6.13 -13.42 -0.36
C GLN A 50 -5.66 -12.00 -0.66
N LYS A 51 -6.05 -11.45 -1.82
CA LYS A 51 -5.73 -10.06 -2.18
C LYS A 51 -6.36 -9.06 -1.21
N ILE A 52 -7.61 -9.27 -0.80
CA ILE A 52 -8.32 -8.43 0.19
C ILE A 52 -7.59 -8.43 1.54
N ASN A 53 -7.14 -9.60 2.01
CA ASN A 53 -6.37 -9.71 3.25
C ASN A 53 -5.02 -8.98 3.16
N ALA A 54 -4.27 -9.19 2.07
CA ALA A 54 -3.00 -8.49 1.84
C ALA A 54 -3.20 -6.97 1.78
N ALA A 55 -4.26 -6.51 1.11
CA ALA A 55 -4.59 -5.09 1.04
C ALA A 55 -4.90 -4.48 2.41
N ASN A 56 -5.67 -5.18 3.23
CA ASN A 56 -5.99 -4.72 4.58
C ASN A 56 -4.77 -4.78 5.54
N ASP A 57 -3.85 -5.72 5.36
CA ASP A 57 -2.64 -5.80 6.19
C ASP A 57 -1.70 -4.59 6.00
N ILE A 58 -1.66 -4.02 4.79
CA ILE A 58 -0.87 -2.80 4.50
C ILE A 58 -1.69 -1.54 4.77
N LEU A 59 -2.91 -1.44 4.25
CA LEU A 59 -3.71 -0.21 4.31
C LEU A 59 -4.42 0.00 5.64
N GLY A 60 -4.62 -1.07 6.41
CA GLY A 60 -5.24 -1.03 7.73
C GLY A 60 -4.31 -0.52 8.83
N ASP A 61 -3.00 -0.61 8.62
CA ASP A 61 -1.99 -0.05 9.52
C ASP A 61 -1.50 1.29 8.98
N GLU A 62 -1.59 2.34 9.79
CA GLU A 62 -1.20 3.68 9.39
C GLU A 62 0.29 3.78 9.03
N GLN A 63 1.17 3.04 9.73
CA GLN A 63 2.60 3.05 9.45
C GLN A 63 2.89 2.37 8.11
N LYS A 64 2.39 1.15 7.90
CA LYS A 64 2.57 0.42 6.64
C LYS A 64 1.96 1.17 5.46
N ARG A 65 0.80 1.80 5.65
CA ARG A 65 0.17 2.64 4.63
C ARG A 65 1.06 3.82 4.23
N ARG A 66 1.66 4.52 5.20
CA ARG A 66 2.58 5.63 4.92
C ARG A 66 3.81 5.16 4.15
N GLU A 67 4.37 4.02 4.51
CA GLU A 67 5.50 3.41 3.80
C GLU A 67 5.11 3.04 2.36
N TYR A 68 3.96 2.39 2.18
CA TYR A 68 3.41 2.04 0.87
C TYR A 68 3.13 3.28 0.00
N ASP A 69 2.50 4.32 0.55
CA ASP A 69 2.22 5.56 -0.16
C ASP A 69 3.52 6.29 -0.55
N LYS A 70 4.57 6.20 0.29
CA LYS A 70 5.91 6.73 0.00
C LYS A 70 6.57 5.95 -1.16
N GLU A 71 6.59 4.63 -1.09
CA GLU A 71 7.13 3.78 -2.16
C GLU A 71 6.39 3.96 -3.48
N LEU A 72 5.07 4.13 -3.43
CA LEU A 72 4.23 4.36 -4.61
C LEU A 72 4.58 5.69 -5.29
N ARG A 73 4.84 6.74 -4.50
CA ARG A 73 5.29 8.04 -4.99
C ARG A 73 6.72 7.99 -5.57
N GLU A 74 7.60 7.21 -4.95
CA GLU A 74 8.97 6.99 -5.44
C GLU A 74 8.99 6.18 -6.74
N SER A 75 8.14 5.15 -6.83
CA SER A 75 8.02 4.26 -8.00
C SER A 75 7.37 4.95 -9.21
N SER A 76 6.47 5.91 -8.96
CA SER A 76 5.81 6.72 -10.01
C SER A 76 6.58 7.98 -10.40
N GLY A 77 7.72 8.24 -9.74
CA GLY A 77 8.39 9.55 -9.74
C GLY A 77 9.88 9.52 -10.09
N THR A 78 10.30 8.86 -11.16
CA THR A 78 11.56 9.23 -11.83
C THR A 78 11.32 10.41 -12.75
N SER A 79 11.28 11.62 -12.18
CA SER A 79 11.69 12.92 -12.79
C SER A 79 11.15 14.10 -11.97
N THR A 80 11.84 14.49 -10.90
CA THR A 80 11.94 15.91 -10.55
C THR A 80 13.31 16.15 -9.94
N THR A 81 14.21 16.57 -10.82
CA THR A 81 15.38 17.38 -10.51
C THR A 81 15.08 18.35 -9.36
N SER A 82 15.79 18.21 -8.24
CA SER A 82 15.98 19.29 -7.27
C SER A 82 17.48 19.45 -7.06
N ASP A 83 18.08 20.11 -8.04
CA ASP A 83 19.32 20.86 -7.87
C ASP A 83 19.04 22.08 -6.96
N GLY A 84 19.93 22.34 -6.00
CA GLY A 84 20.13 23.65 -5.40
C GLY A 84 19.52 23.94 -4.01
N SER A 85 20.18 23.49 -2.93
CA SER A 85 20.66 24.41 -1.87
C SER A 85 21.65 23.74 -0.91
N SER A 86 22.93 24.05 -1.14
CA SER A 86 24.06 24.17 -0.22
C SER A 86 23.79 24.15 1.30
N ASN A 87 24.52 23.29 2.01
CA ASN A 87 25.49 23.80 3.00
C ASN A 87 26.68 22.84 3.18
N GLN A 88 27.84 23.28 2.69
CA GLN A 88 29.16 22.78 3.07
C GLN A 88 29.39 23.04 4.56
N GLY A 89 29.94 22.09 5.30
CA GLY A 89 30.22 22.32 6.71
C GLY A 89 30.94 21.19 7.45
N TYR A 90 32.24 21.08 7.19
CA TYR A 90 33.29 20.57 8.09
C TYR A 90 33.48 19.05 8.25
N THR A 91 34.46 18.59 7.47
CA THR A 91 35.49 17.63 7.88
C THR A 91 35.88 17.76 9.36
N ASN A 92 35.93 16.64 10.08
CA ASN A 92 37.00 16.40 11.04
C ASN A 92 37.34 14.91 11.09
N PHE A 93 38.54 14.61 10.59
CA PHE A 93 39.27 13.37 10.84
C PHE A 93 39.41 13.15 12.35
N GLY A 94 39.15 11.92 12.81
CA GLY A 94 39.31 11.54 14.20
C GLY A 94 39.41 10.02 14.38
N ILE A 95 40.20 9.35 13.54
CA ILE A 95 40.71 8.01 13.86
C ILE A 95 41.83 8.23 14.87
N LEU A 96 41.57 7.97 16.14
CA LEU A 96 42.61 7.73 17.14
C LEU A 96 41.99 6.94 18.29
N PHE A 97 42.27 5.64 18.33
CA PHE A 97 42.74 4.86 19.48
C PHE A 97 43.25 3.53 18.95
#